data_AF-A0A419SN24-F1
#
_entry.id   AF-A0A419SN24-F1
#
_cell.length_a   1.000
_cell.length_b   1.000
_cell.length_c   1.000
_cell.angle_alpha   90.00
_cell.angle_beta   90.00
_cell.angle_gamma   90.00
#
_symmetry.space_group_name_H-M   'P 1'
#
loop_
_entity.id
_entity.type
_entity.pdbx_description
1 polymer ?
#
loop_
_entity_poly.entity_id
_entity_poly.type
_entity_poly.pdbx_seq_one_letter_code
_entity_poly.pdbx_strand_id
1 'polypeptide(L)'
;MFNLMIVLLATYLCYQRGAAYMFKSRIMDKAQAAGAGYAMFMLAGIILGEFTGLSFAYHYAAESVGWQLASGTICSILLGESFHYYNKRLIQKIPSMEQRKNY
;
A
#
# COMPACT_ATOMS: atom_id res chain seq x y z
N MET A 1 4.50 -16.40 5.15
CA MET A 1 5.38 -15.25 4.88
C MET A 1 5.71 -15.04 3.41
N PHE A 2 6.12 -16.07 2.64
CA PHE A 2 6.47 -15.93 1.22
C PHE A 2 5.33 -15.36 0.34
N ASN A 3 4.09 -15.84 0.54
CA ASN A 3 2.91 -15.31 -0.17
C ASN A 3 2.66 -13.82 0.09
N LEU A 4 2.99 -13.31 1.27
CA LEU A 4 2.77 -11.91 1.62
C LEU A 4 3.77 -10.98 0.90
N MET A 5 5.03 -11.40 0.80
CA MET A 5 6.02 -10.68 0.00
C MET A 5 5.65 -10.68 -1.48
N ILE A 6 5.13 -11.79 -2.01
CA ILE A 6 4.64 -11.86 -3.40
C ILE A 6 3.47 -10.89 -3.60
N VAL A 7 2.50 -10.86 -2.68
CA VAL A 7 1.37 -9.93 -2.76
C VAL A 7 1.85 -8.48 -2.72
N LEU A 8 2.73 -8.11 -1.78
CA LEU A 8 3.28 -6.75 -1.71
C LEU A 8 4.05 -6.37 -2.98
N LEU A 9 4.86 -7.27 -3.52
CA LEU A 9 5.61 -7.06 -4.76
C LEU A 9 4.65 -6.90 -5.96
N ALA A 10 3.62 -7.73 -6.04
CA ALA A 10 2.58 -7.63 -7.06
C ALA A 10 1.83 -6.31 -6.96
N THR A 11 1.45 -5.86 -5.75
CA THR A 11 0.79 -4.55 -5.55
C THR A 11 1.69 -3.40 -6.00
N TYR A 12 3.01 -3.48 -5.73
CA TYR A 12 3.97 -2.49 -6.19
C TYR A 12 4.11 -2.46 -7.72
N LEU A 13 4.26 -3.64 -8.35
CA LEU A 13 4.38 -3.75 -9.82
C LEU A 13 3.10 -3.31 -10.53
N CYS A 14 1.94 -3.71 -10.01
CA CYS A 14 0.63 -3.28 -10.50
C CYS A 14 0.43 -1.78 -10.34
N TYR A 15 0.85 -1.21 -9.20
CA TYR A 15 0.81 0.24 -9.02
C TYR A 15 1.69 0.96 -10.03
N GLN A 16 2.95 0.53 -10.21
CA GLN A 16 3.89 1.18 -11.11
C GLN A 16 3.42 1.12 -12.57
N ARG A 17 2.96 -0.04 -13.04
CA ARG A 17 2.46 -0.21 -14.41
C ARG A 17 1.10 0.41 -14.63
N GLY A 18 0.18 0.27 -13.66
CA GLY A 18 -1.15 0.86 -13.71
C GLY A 18 -1.12 2.39 -13.70
N ALA A 19 -0.29 2.98 -12.83
CA ALA A 19 -0.10 4.43 -12.80
C ALA A 19 0.50 4.94 -14.12
N ALA A 20 1.55 4.30 -14.64
CA ALA A 20 2.15 4.68 -15.92
C ALA A 20 1.16 4.58 -17.10
N TYR A 21 0.34 3.52 -17.13
CA TYR A 21 -0.70 3.37 -18.15
C TYR A 21 -1.76 4.49 -18.08
N MET A 22 -2.28 4.79 -16.88
CA MET A 22 -3.30 5.82 -16.68
C MET A 22 -2.79 7.23 -17.00
N PHE A 23 -1.50 7.50 -16.84
CA PHE A 23 -0.87 8.74 -17.30
C PHE A 23 -0.75 8.80 -18.82
N LYS A 24 -0.26 7.74 -19.47
CA LYS A 24 -0.14 7.68 -20.93
C LYS A 24 -1.48 7.83 -21.65
N SER A 25 -2.55 7.27 -21.09
CA SER A 25 -3.89 7.33 -21.67
C SER A 25 -4.62 8.66 -21.42
N ARG A 26 -4.01 9.62 -20.70
CA ARG A 26 -4.64 10.90 -20.27
C ARG A 26 -5.96 10.73 -19.50
N ILE A 27 -6.20 9.54 -18.93
CA ILE A 27 -7.41 9.24 -18.16
C ILE A 27 -7.36 9.90 -16.77
N MET A 28 -6.15 10.09 -16.23
CA MET A 28 -5.97 10.67 -14.90
C MET A 28 -5.03 11.87 -14.90
N ASP A 29 -5.49 12.94 -14.24
CA ASP A 29 -4.68 14.10 -13.94
C ASP A 29 -3.74 13.86 -12.74
N LYS A 30 -2.70 14.69 -12.61
CA LYS A 30 -1.63 14.54 -11.61
C LYS A 30 -2.14 14.42 -10.17
N ALA A 31 -3.19 15.17 -9.83
CA ALA A 31 -3.82 15.12 -8.51
C ALA A 31 -4.57 13.80 -8.27
N GLN A 32 -5.28 13.29 -9.27
CA GLN A 32 -6.01 12.02 -9.19
C GLN A 32 -5.04 10.84 -9.09
N ALA A 33 -3.90 10.88 -9.78
CA ALA A 33 -2.86 9.85 -9.70
C ALA A 33 -2.14 9.80 -8.36
N ALA A 34 -1.91 10.95 -7.73
CA ALA A 34 -1.41 10.99 -6.36
C ALA A 34 -2.43 10.38 -5.38
N GLY A 35 -3.72 10.66 -5.56
CA GLY A 35 -4.81 10.09 -4.76
C GLY A 35 -4.98 8.57 -4.95
N ALA A 36 -4.93 8.08 -6.20
CA ALA A 36 -5.01 6.64 -6.49
C ALA A 36 -3.79 5.89 -5.95
N GLY A 37 -2.60 6.48 -6.05
CA GLY A 37 -1.39 5.91 -5.46
C GLY A 37 -1.41 5.92 -3.93
N TYR A 38 -1.93 6.98 -3.32
CA TYR A 38 -2.20 7.01 -1.89
C TYR A 38 -3.07 5.82 -1.48
N ALA A 39 -4.22 5.62 -2.13
CA ALA A 39 -5.14 4.54 -1.80
C ALA A 39 -4.51 3.15 -1.95
N MET A 40 -3.77 2.90 -3.04
CA MET A 40 -3.12 1.60 -3.28
C MET A 40 -2.05 1.28 -2.24
N PHE A 41 -1.18 2.23 -1.89
CA PHE A 41 -0.13 2.00 -0.89
C PHE A 41 -0.69 1.92 0.54
N MET A 42 -1.75 2.67 0.84
CA MET A 42 -2.43 2.59 2.13
C MET A 42 -3.09 1.21 2.31
N LEU A 43 -3.81 0.72 1.28
CA LEU A 43 -4.39 -0.62 1.29
C LEU A 43 -3.33 -1.72 1.42
N ALA A 44 -2.21 -1.59 0.71
CA ALA A 44 -1.09 -2.53 0.84
C ALA A 44 -0.53 -2.56 2.27
N GLY A 45 -0.37 -1.39 2.90
CA GLY A 45 0.09 -1.28 4.28
C GLY A 45 -0.93 -1.80 5.30
N ILE A 46 -2.23 -1.62 5.07
CA ILE A 46 -3.30 -2.18 5.90
C ILE A 46 -3.27 -3.71 5.85
N ILE A 47 -3.18 -4.32 4.66
CA ILE A 47 -3.12 -5.78 4.51
C ILE A 47 -1.87 -6.35 5.19
N LEU A 48 -0.73 -5.66 5.04
CA LEU A 48 0.51 -6.02 5.74
C LEU A 48 0.33 -5.95 7.26
N GLY A 49 -0.28 -4.87 7.72
CA GLY A 49 -0.55 -4.64 9.13
C GLY A 49 -1.47 -5.67 9.74
N GLU A 50 -2.58 -5.98 9.08
CA GLU A 50 -3.54 -6.99 9.51
C GLU A 50 -2.86 -8.35 9.62
N PHE A 51 -2.08 -8.74 8.61
CA PHE A 51 -1.33 -10.00 8.65
C PHE A 51 -0.35 -10.04 9.83
N THR A 52 0.42 -8.97 10.05
CA THR A 52 1.39 -8.93 11.17
C THR A 52 0.71 -8.90 12.54
N GLY A 53 -0.36 -8.12 12.69
CA GLY A 53 -1.12 -8.01 13.95
C GLY A 53 -1.81 -9.31 14.30
N LEU A 54 -2.48 -9.95 13.34
CA LEU A 54 -3.09 -11.25 13.54
C LEU A 54 -2.03 -12.33 13.82
N SER A 55 -0.91 -12.35 13.09
CA SER A 55 0.18 -13.30 13.37
C SER A 55 0.73 -13.15 14.79
N PHE A 56 0.85 -11.92 15.28
CA PHE A 56 1.26 -11.64 16.66
C PHE A 56 0.21 -12.12 17.67
N ALA A 57 -1.07 -11.79 17.47
CA ALA A 57 -2.14 -12.21 18.36
C ALA A 57 -2.32 -13.73 18.40
N TYR A 58 -2.22 -14.40 17.26
CA TYR A 58 -2.28 -15.86 17.19
C TYR A 58 -1.13 -16.53 17.95
N HIS A 59 0.03 -15.88 18.07
CA HIS A 59 1.16 -16.45 18.79
C HIS A 59 1.06 -16.24 20.32
N TYR A 60 0.61 -15.06 20.76
CA TYR A 60 0.63 -14.69 22.19
C TYR A 60 -0.73 -14.76 22.89
N ALA A 61 -1.85 -14.71 22.15
CA ALA A 61 -3.20 -14.62 22.70
C ALA A 61 -4.25 -15.23 21.74
N ALA A 62 -3.99 -16.45 21.26
CA ALA A 62 -4.80 -17.12 20.23
C ALA A 62 -6.29 -17.24 20.57
N GLU A 63 -6.63 -17.44 21.85
CA GLU A 63 -8.02 -17.68 22.26
C GLU A 63 -8.84 -16.39 22.46
N SER A 64 -8.18 -15.24 22.51
CA SER A 64 -8.86 -13.97 22.75
C SER A 64 -9.17 -13.25 21.44
N VAL A 65 -10.42 -13.39 20.98
CA VAL A 65 -10.96 -12.68 19.81
C VAL A 65 -10.78 -11.17 19.94
N GLY A 66 -10.92 -10.62 21.15
CA GLY A 66 -10.70 -9.20 21.42
C GLY A 66 -9.25 -8.76 21.15
N TRP A 67 -8.26 -9.58 21.52
CA TRP A 67 -6.85 -9.30 21.24
C TRP A 67 -6.52 -9.40 19.75
N GLN A 68 -7.12 -10.37 19.04
CA GLN A 68 -6.95 -10.49 17.58
C GLN A 68 -7.47 -9.24 16.85
N LEU A 69 -8.67 -8.77 17.22
CA LEU A 69 -9.26 -7.56 16.63
C LEU A 69 -8.45 -6.30 16.97
N ALA A 70 -8.05 -6.13 18.23
CA ALA A 70 -7.32 -4.94 18.67
C ALA A 70 -5.94 -4.85 18.00
N SER A 71 -5.16 -5.93 18.04
CA SER A 71 -3.82 -5.96 17.43
C SER A 71 -3.86 -5.86 15.91
N GLY A 72 -4.78 -6.56 15.24
CA GLY A 72 -4.99 -6.46 13.80
C GLY A 72 -5.30 -5.04 13.37
N THR A 73 -6.26 -4.39 14.05
CA THR A 73 -6.65 -3.01 13.76
C THR A 73 -5.51 -2.01 14.00
N ILE A 74 -4.81 -2.12 15.14
CA ILE A 74 -3.69 -1.22 15.48
C ILE A 74 -2.55 -1.38 14.47
N CYS A 75 -2.16 -2.61 14.17
CA CYS A 75 -1.10 -2.88 13.19
C CYS A 75 -1.49 -2.40 11.79
N SER A 76 -2.73 -2.60 11.35
CA SER A 76 -3.25 -2.09 10.07
C SER A 76 -3.15 -0.58 9.93
N ILE A 77 -3.53 0.17 10.97
CA ILE A 77 -3.45 1.64 10.95
C ILE A 77 -1.98 2.08 10.91
N LEU A 78 -1.16 1.58 11.84
CA LEU A 78 0.24 1.99 11.96
C LEU A 78 1.05 1.65 10.71
N LEU A 79 0.89 0.43 10.17
CA LEU A 79 1.60 0.00 8.98
C LEU A 79 1.00 0.60 7.71
N GLY A 80 -0.31 0.83 7.64
CA GLY A 80 -0.95 1.60 6.58
C GLY A 80 -0.35 3.01 6.43
N GLU A 81 -0.29 3.76 7.52
CA GLU A 81 0.29 5.11 7.54
C GLU A 81 1.79 5.11 7.30
N SER A 82 2.54 4.20 7.94
CA SER A 82 3.99 4.10 7.76
C SER A 82 4.34 3.78 6.32
N PHE A 83 3.66 2.80 5.72
CA PHE A 83 3.91 2.40 4.34
C PHE A 83 3.62 3.54 3.37
N HIS A 84 2.56 4.32 3.62
CA HIS A 84 2.32 5.54 2.87
C HIS A 84 3.45 6.57 3.07
N TYR A 85 3.82 6.89 4.30
CA TYR A 85 4.81 7.92 4.63
C TYR A 85 6.17 7.63 3.98
N TYR A 86 6.66 6.39 4.07
CA TYR A 86 7.93 5.99 3.46
C TYR A 86 7.87 5.99 1.93
N ASN A 87 6.72 5.65 1.34
CA ASN A 87 6.57 5.56 -0.11
C ASN A 87 6.00 6.82 -0.77
N LYS A 88 5.70 7.89 -0.02
CA LYS A 88 5.10 9.13 -0.59
C LYS A 88 5.94 9.73 -1.71
N ARG A 89 7.28 9.64 -1.59
CA ARG A 89 8.20 10.13 -2.63
C ARG A 89 8.12 9.29 -3.90
N LEU A 90 7.91 7.98 -3.79
CA LEU A 90 7.72 7.09 -4.94
C LEU A 90 6.41 7.36 -5.66
N ILE A 91 5.32 7.58 -4.90
CA ILE A 91 3.99 7.97 -5.42
C ILE A 91 4.08 9.25 -6.25
N GLN A 92 4.90 10.22 -5.83
CA GLN A 92 5.07 11.50 -6.52
C GLN A 92 6.08 11.45 -7.69
N LYS A 93 7.01 10.49 -7.67
CA LYS A 93 8.09 10.36 -8.67
C LYS A 93 7.62 9.80 -10.00
N ILE A 94 6.68 8.85 -10.00
CA ILE A 94 6.14 8.27 -11.25
C ILE A 94 5.39 9.30 -12.11
N PRO A 95 4.44 10.09 -11.56
CA PRO A 95 3.79 11.19 -12.28
C PRO A 95 4.77 12.20 -12.89
N SER A 96 5.81 12.55 -12.15
CA SER A 96 6.78 13.58 -12.55
C SER A 96 7.74 13.10 -13.64
N MET A 97 8.11 11.82 -13.65
CA MET A 97 8.95 11.26 -14.72
C MET A 97 8.19 11.04 -16.04
N GLU A 98 6.92 10.65 -15.99
CA GLU A 98 6.06 10.54 -17.18
C GLU A 98 5.82 11.92 -17.82
N GLN A 99 5.59 12.97 -17.03
CA GLN A 99 5.48 14.34 -17.56
C GLN A 99 6.74 14.78 -18.33
N ARG A 100 7.94 14.52 -17.78
CA ARG A 100 9.21 14.84 -18.47
C ARG A 100 9.42 14.13 -19.80
N LYS A 101 8.69 13.04 -20.08
CA LYS A 101 8.77 12.33 -21.36
C LYS A 101 7.76 12.85 -22.40
N ASN A 102 6.74 13.57 -21.96
CA ASN A 102 5.68 14.13 -22.82
C ASN A 102 5.92 15.61 -23.17
N TYR A 103 6.97 16.23 -22.63
CA TYR A 103 7.54 17.50 -23.07
C TYR A 103 8.85 17.23 -23.80
#